data_AF-A0A946HN49-F1
#
_entry.id   AF-A0A946HN49-F1
#
_cell.length_a   1.000
_cell.length_b   1.000
_cell.length_c   1.000
_cell.angle_alpha   90.00
_cell.angle_beta   90.00
_cell.angle_gamma   90.00
#
_symmetry.space_group_name_H-M   'P 1'
#
loop_
_entity.id
_entity.type
_entity.pdbx_description
1 polymer ?
#
loop_
_entity_poly.entity_id
_entity_poly.type
_entity_poly.pdbx_seq_one_letter_code
_entity_poly.pdbx_strand_id
1 'polypeptide(L)' 'EADYKYSGALVAVADVWTAENLNGFLENPKSYAPGTKMGFSGLKKETDRANLIAYLATIGE' A
#
# COMPACT_ATOMS: atom_id res chain seq x y z
N GLU A 1 -7.14 13.97 -12.14
CA GLU A 1 -8.20 14.00 -11.11
C GLU A 1 -8.39 12.59 -10.56
N ALA A 2 -8.52 12.45 -9.25
CA ALA A 2 -8.62 11.15 -8.58
C ALA A 2 -10.06 10.61 -8.65
N ASP A 3 -10.44 10.07 -9.81
CA ASP A 3 -11.75 9.43 -10.04
C ASP A 3 -11.87 8.04 -9.38
N TYR A 4 -10.84 7.60 -8.66
CA TYR A 4 -10.85 6.30 -8.00
C TYR A 4 -11.60 6.37 -6.67
N LYS A 5 -12.67 5.57 -6.54
CA LYS A 5 -13.50 5.48 -5.33
C LYS A 5 -12.82 4.65 -4.24
N TYR A 6 -11.86 5.24 -3.53
CA TYR A 6 -11.20 4.61 -2.39
C TYR A 6 -12.19 4.13 -1.31
N SER A 7 -11.79 3.13 -0.54
CA SER A 7 -12.47 2.77 0.72
C SER A 7 -12.14 3.82 1.79
N GLY A 8 -13.14 4.20 2.59
CA GLY A 8 -12.91 5.13 3.72
C GLY A 8 -11.83 4.64 4.69
N ALA A 9 -11.69 3.32 4.85
CA ALA A 9 -10.64 2.71 5.66
C ALA A 9 -9.22 2.99 5.19
N LEU A 10 -8.99 3.11 3.87
CA LEU A 10 -7.65 3.36 3.33
C LEU A 10 -7.23 4.82 3.54
N VAL A 11 -8.20 5.74 3.42
CA VAL A 11 -7.98 7.17 3.62
C VAL A 11 -7.60 7.48 5.07
N ALA A 12 -8.11 6.71 6.04
CA ALA A 12 -7.83 6.95 7.46
C ALA A 12 -6.46 6.48 7.96
N VAL A 13 -5.74 5.63 7.21
CA VAL A 13 -4.49 4.98 7.68
C VAL A 13 -3.24 5.37 6.89
N ALA A 14 -3.38 6.11 5.78
CA ALA A 14 -2.25 6.55 4.97
C ALA A 14 -2.55 7.91 4.32
N ASP A 15 -2.26 9.00 5.05
CA ASP A 15 -2.27 10.35 4.47
C ASP A 15 -1.11 10.56 3.48
N VAL A 16 0.01 9.83 3.66
CA VAL A 16 1.20 9.89 2.79
C VAL A 16 1.76 8.49 2.56
N TRP A 17 2.03 8.15 1.30
CA TRP A 17 2.68 6.88 0.92
C TRP A 17 4.21 6.96 1.02
N THR A 18 4.71 6.94 2.25
CA THR A 18 6.14 6.74 2.52
C THR A 18 6.54 5.27 2.25
N ALA A 19 7.84 5.00 2.12
CA ALA A 19 8.34 3.63 1.97
C ALA A 19 7.91 2.71 3.13
N GLU A 20 7.87 3.23 4.37
CA GLU A 20 7.41 2.48 5.54
C GLU A 20 5.91 2.15 5.47
N ASN A 21 5.08 3.13 5.10
CA ASN A 21 3.63 2.92 4.96
C ASN A 21 3.31 1.95 3.81
N LEU A 22 4.05 2.06 2.69
CA LEU A 22 3.96 1.10 1.59
C LEU A 22 4.38 -0.30 2.04
N ASN A 23 5.47 -0.43 2.79
CA ASN A 23 5.94 -1.72 3.30
C ASN A 23 4.89 -2.40 4.19
N GLY A 24 4.33 -1.66 5.17
CA GLY A 24 3.29 -2.19 6.05
C GLY A 24 2.00 -2.55 5.31
N PHE A 25 1.56 -1.70 4.38
CA PHE A 25 0.37 -1.97 3.58
C PHE A 25 0.56 -3.18 2.66
N LEU A 26 1.71 -3.29 1.99
CA LEU A 26 2.01 -4.39 1.08
C LEU A 26 2.17 -5.72 1.82
N GLU A 27 2.55 -5.74 3.10
CA GLU A 27 2.66 -6.98 3.88
C GLU A 27 1.31 -7.62 4.17
N ASN A 28 0.31 -6.80 4.52
CA ASN A 28 -1.06 -7.25 4.77
C ASN A 28 -2.06 -6.08 4.66
N PRO A 29 -2.63 -5.84 3.46
CA PRO A 29 -3.53 -4.72 3.23
C PRO A 29 -4.76 -4.72 4.15
N LYS A 30 -5.32 -5.90 4.43
CA LYS A 30 -6.52 -6.02 5.27
C LYS A 30 -6.24 -5.71 6.74
N SER A 31 -5.05 -6.06 7.23
CA SER A 31 -4.65 -5.73 8.61
C SER A 31 -4.24 -4.27 8.73
N TYR A 32 -3.56 -3.73 7.73
CA TYR A 32 -3.10 -2.34 7.71
C TYR A 32 -4.27 -1.36 7.55
N ALA A 33 -5.23 -1.67 6.67
CA ALA A 33 -6.41 -0.87 6.40
C ALA A 33 -7.69 -1.74 6.50
N PRO A 34 -8.23 -1.97 7.71
CA PRO A 34 -9.41 -2.82 7.90
C PRO A 34 -10.62 -2.30 7.12
N GLY A 35 -11.14 -3.08 6.18
CA GLY A 35 -12.22 -2.66 5.27
C GLY A 35 -11.73 -2.04 3.96
N THR A 36 -10.43 -2.13 3.65
CA THR A 36 -9.92 -1.80 2.32
C THR A 36 -10.59 -2.64 1.23
N LYS A 37 -10.86 -2.02 0.07
CA LYS A 37 -11.38 -2.72 -1.11
C LYS A 37 -10.32 -3.59 -1.81
N MET A 38 -9.06 -3.50 -1.40
CA MET A 38 -7.97 -4.26 -2.02
C MET A 38 -8.06 -5.76 -1.63
N GLY A 39 -8.36 -6.61 -2.61
CA GLY A 39 -8.45 -8.07 -2.46
C GLY A 39 -7.11 -8.82 -2.43
N PHE A 40 -6.01 -8.13 -2.13
CA PHE A 40 -4.66 -8.70 -2.14
C PHE A 40 -4.29 -9.30 -0.77
N SER A 41 -3.62 -10.46 -0.78
CA SER A 41 -3.20 -11.18 0.44
C SER A 41 -1.96 -10.57 1.11
N GLY A 42 -1.18 -9.79 0.38
CA GLY A 42 0.08 -9.22 0.83
C GLY A 42 1.31 -9.99 0.36
N LEU A 43 2.46 -9.31 0.39
CA LEU A 43 3.80 -9.84 0.11
C LEU A 43 4.49 -10.16 1.44
N LYS A 44 4.60 -11.44 1.79
CA LYS A 44 5.21 -11.85 3.07
C LYS A 44 6.73 -11.70 3.11
N LYS A 45 7.39 -11.88 1.97
CA LYS A 45 8.84 -11.72 1.87
C LYS A 45 9.19 -10.24 1.86
N GLU A 46 10.04 -9.85 2.81
CA GLU A 46 10.51 -8.47 2.93
C GLU A 46 11.29 -8.02 1.69
N THR A 47 12.11 -8.91 1.11
CA THR A 47 12.87 -8.62 -0.11
C THR A 47 11.96 -8.28 -1.29
N ASP A 48 10.82 -8.96 -1.42
CA ASP A 48 9.88 -8.72 -2.53
C ASP A 48 9.21 -7.35 -2.36
N ARG A 49 8.89 -6.98 -1.11
CA ARG A 49 8.36 -5.64 -0.79
C ARG A 49 9.40 -4.56 -1.05
N ALA A 50 10.63 -4.74 -0.58
CA ALA A 50 11.71 -3.79 -0.79
C ALA A 50 12.00 -3.57 -2.27
N ASN A 51 12.06 -4.64 -3.07
CA ASN A 51 12.26 -4.55 -4.52
C ASN A 51 11.09 -3.83 -5.21
N LEU A 52 9.85 -4.12 -4.81
CA LEU A 52 8.67 -3.44 -5.36
C LEU A 52 8.66 -1.96 -5.00
N ILE A 53 8.97 -1.59 -3.76
CA ILE A 53 9.05 -0.20 -3.31
C ILE A 53 10.15 0.54 -4.07
N ALA A 54 11.32 -0.08 -4.24
CA ALA A 54 12.42 0.47 -5.03
C ALA A 54 12.01 0.69 -6.49
N TYR A 55 11.29 -0.26 -7.09
CA TYR A 55 10.75 -0.11 -8.43
C TYR A 55 9.73 1.03 -8.51
N LEU A 56 8.76 1.10 -7.59
CA LEU A 56 7.76 2.19 -7.57
C LEU A 56 8.40 3.57 -7.45
N ALA A 57 9.49 3.68 -6.70
CA ALA A 57 10.25 4.93 -6.57
C ALA A 57 10.85 5.42 -7.91
N THR A 58 11.04 4.53 -8.90
CA THR A 58 11.52 4.93 -10.24
C THR A 58 10.41 5.41 -11.18
N ILE A 59 9.14 5.32 -10.79
CA ILE A 59 7.97 5.62 -11.64
C ILE A 59 7.26 6.90 -11.16
N GLY A 60 7.58 7.38 -9.95
CA GLY A 60 6.89 8.49 -9.29
C GLY A 60 7.42 9.89 -9.60
N GLU A 61 8.23 10.06 -10.65
CA GLU A 61 8.65 11.35 -11.20
C GLU A 61 7.74 11.83 -12.33
#